data_AF-A0A7W3TQR3-F1
#
_entry.id   AF-A0A7W3TQR3-F1
#
_cell.length_a   1.000
_cell.length_b   1.000
_cell.length_c   1.000
_cell.angle_alpha   90.00
_cell.angle_beta   90.00
_cell.angle_gamma   90.00
#
_symmetry.space_group_name_H-M   'P 1'
#
loop_
_entity.id
_entity.type
_entity.pdbx_description
1 polymer ?
#
loop_
_entity_poly.entity_id
_entity_poly.type
_entity_poly.pdbx_seq_one_letter_code
_entity_poly.pdbx_strand_id
1 'polypeptide(L)'
;MKKNLKSAVYQHLKLTNDFQNFFDFPDFREMRPIIREAVHQIAQEGFSTPVLPVKVEHQALIIEQQLERETRKYQQQGGFFPNQQSELHNLIRLYTNLLQTISQRKIIDQEIEDIIYAVNQTRESLRNLKKLAGTGPLYQNTKDKELIPGTFYDVITRQLIRPYLIDPQGQMVPENVTHNGRQIVIQMITYCYRDWDSYLTHQYDEQYNIKNERGLTSSEYYDKLEASELKYADHAYAEVIADTFNEFEKILVPDYCNTLDIMSTNIEQILMNHPRLRIQLNQVIIRHFKLDDHGIMHVMDIPIQDIKNKYNYYRQNFS
;
A
#
# COMPACT_ATOMS: atom_id res chain seq x y z
N MET A 1 -12.90 9.00 32.89
CA MET A 1 -13.05 7.82 32.02
C MET A 1 -12.43 8.11 30.67
N LYS A 2 -11.21 7.64 30.40
CA LYS A 2 -10.56 7.78 29.10
C LYS A 2 -11.26 6.84 28.12
N LYS A 3 -12.07 7.37 27.19
CA LYS A 3 -12.50 6.62 26.01
C LYS A 3 -11.24 6.25 25.24
N ASN A 4 -11.03 4.95 25.05
CA ASN A 4 -9.84 4.40 24.43
C ASN A 4 -9.86 4.78 22.94
N LEU A 5 -9.01 5.72 22.51
CA LEU A 5 -8.97 6.22 21.13
C LEU A 5 -8.79 5.07 20.13
N LYS A 6 -8.00 4.04 20.48
CA LYS A 6 -7.87 2.81 19.69
C LYS A 6 -9.25 2.18 19.43
N SER A 7 -10.09 2.03 20.46
CA SER A 7 -11.44 1.45 20.30
C SER A 7 -12.37 2.29 19.42
N ALA A 8 -12.16 3.61 19.34
CA ALA A 8 -12.93 4.50 18.48
C ALA A 8 -12.46 4.43 17.01
N VAL A 9 -11.16 4.26 16.77
CA VAL A 9 -10.59 4.03 15.43
C VAL A 9 -11.02 2.65 14.89
N TYR A 10 -10.97 1.60 15.72
CA TYR A 10 -11.54 0.28 15.39
C TYR A 10 -13.07 0.32 15.19
N GLN A 11 -13.78 1.28 15.78
CA GLN A 11 -15.21 1.50 15.54
C GLN A 11 -15.52 2.35 14.31
N HIS A 12 -14.58 3.17 13.82
CA HIS A 12 -14.79 3.95 12.59
C HIS A 12 -14.56 3.12 11.32
N LEU A 13 -13.71 2.08 11.36
CA LEU A 13 -13.59 1.06 10.32
C LEU A 13 -14.84 0.15 10.19
N LYS A 14 -15.78 0.22 11.14
CA LYS A 14 -17.06 -0.53 11.11
C LYS A 14 -18.13 0.09 10.20
N LEU A 15 -17.81 1.09 9.39
CA LEU A 15 -18.77 1.65 8.45
C LEU A 15 -18.65 0.94 7.10
N THR A 16 -19.58 0.00 6.90
CA THR A 16 -20.09 -0.63 5.66
C THR A 16 -19.60 -2.02 5.20
N ASN A 17 -18.57 -2.64 5.80
CA ASN A 17 -18.26 -4.06 5.55
C ASN A 17 -17.82 -4.79 6.85
N ASP A 18 -18.47 -5.90 7.18
CA ASP A 18 -18.10 -6.79 8.31
C ASP A 18 -16.73 -7.48 8.11
N PHE A 19 -16.11 -7.30 6.94
CA PHE A 19 -14.86 -7.95 6.55
C PHE A 19 -13.65 -7.23 7.18
N GLN A 20 -12.94 -7.91 8.08
CA GLN A 20 -11.70 -7.42 8.67
C GLN A 20 -10.53 -7.81 7.76
N ASN A 21 -9.85 -6.83 7.16
CA ASN A 21 -8.69 -7.08 6.30
C ASN A 21 -7.41 -6.66 7.01
N PHE A 22 -6.46 -7.60 7.20
CA PHE A 22 -5.21 -7.34 7.93
C PHE A 22 -4.33 -6.29 7.26
N PHE A 23 -4.42 -6.12 5.94
CA PHE A 23 -3.69 -5.10 5.21
C PHE A 23 -4.17 -3.67 5.52
N ASP A 24 -5.35 -3.54 6.13
CA ASP A 24 -5.96 -2.27 6.51
C ASP A 24 -5.78 -1.98 8.02
N PHE A 25 -4.99 -2.79 8.74
CA PHE A 25 -4.69 -2.53 10.15
C PHE A 25 -3.71 -1.36 10.26
N PRO A 26 -3.90 -0.43 11.23
CA PRO A 26 -3.02 0.75 11.39
C PRO A 26 -1.55 0.40 11.55
N ASP A 27 -1.25 -0.71 12.25
CA ASP A 27 0.11 -1.14 12.56
C ASP A 27 0.69 -2.09 11.49
N PHE A 28 0.04 -2.26 10.32
CA PHE A 28 0.45 -3.26 9.31
C PHE A 28 1.91 -3.11 8.85
N ARG A 29 2.44 -1.88 8.83
CA ARG A 29 3.83 -1.64 8.40
C ARG A 29 4.84 -2.22 9.38
N GLU A 30 4.53 -2.15 10.67
CA GLU A 30 5.30 -2.66 11.81
C GLU A 30 5.19 -4.19 11.84
N MET A 31 4.02 -4.72 11.49
CA MET A 31 3.80 -6.15 11.31
C MET A 31 4.57 -6.72 10.09
N ARG A 32 4.80 -5.90 9.06
CA ARG A 32 5.31 -6.34 7.75
C ARG A 32 6.63 -7.12 7.79
N PRO A 33 7.66 -6.76 8.58
CA PRO A 33 8.88 -7.57 8.69
C PRO A 33 8.62 -8.98 9.20
N ILE A 34 7.77 -9.12 10.22
CA ILE A 34 7.39 -10.42 10.82
C ILE A 34 6.59 -11.25 9.81
N ILE A 35 5.67 -10.62 9.09
CA ILE A 35 4.90 -11.26 8.00
C ILE A 35 5.82 -11.69 6.87
N ARG A 36 6.73 -10.82 6.42
CA ARG A 36 7.66 -11.11 5.33
C ARG A 36 8.61 -12.26 5.67
N GLU A 37 9.12 -12.28 6.89
CA GLU A 37 9.93 -13.40 7.39
C GLU A 37 9.13 -14.72 7.36
N ALA A 38 7.87 -14.68 7.83
CA ALA A 38 7.01 -15.86 7.81
C ALA A 38 6.65 -16.30 6.37
N VAL A 39 6.36 -15.36 5.47
CA VAL A 39 6.12 -15.65 4.05
C VAL A 39 7.37 -16.23 3.38
N HIS A 40 8.55 -15.72 3.70
CA HIS A 40 9.81 -16.25 3.19
C HIS A 40 10.04 -17.69 3.67
N GLN A 41 9.70 -18.00 4.92
CA GLN A 41 9.74 -19.37 5.43
C GLN A 41 8.74 -20.28 4.70
N ILE A 42 7.49 -19.83 4.48
CA ILE A 42 6.48 -20.59 3.71
C ILE A 42 6.96 -20.83 2.28
N ALA A 43 7.56 -19.82 1.65
CA ALA A 43 8.13 -19.94 0.31
C ALA A 43 9.24 -20.98 0.26
N GLN A 44 10.11 -20.99 1.26
CA GLN A 44 11.21 -21.95 1.38
C GLN A 44 10.70 -23.39 1.60
N GLU A 45 9.71 -23.58 2.46
CA GLU A 45 9.06 -24.87 2.74
C GLU A 45 8.29 -25.41 1.52
N GLY A 46 7.92 -24.54 0.57
CA GLY A 46 7.29 -24.93 -0.69
C GLY A 46 8.20 -25.70 -1.65
N PHE A 47 9.52 -25.72 -1.43
CA PHE A 47 10.47 -26.47 -2.25
C PHE A 47 10.87 -27.79 -1.59
N SER A 48 10.72 -28.90 -2.32
CA SER A 48 11.11 -30.23 -1.85
C SER A 48 12.63 -30.48 -1.84
N THR A 49 13.40 -29.59 -2.48
CA THR A 49 14.85 -29.64 -2.55
C THR A 49 15.45 -28.24 -2.34
N PRO A 50 16.71 -28.13 -1.89
CA PRO A 50 17.38 -26.84 -1.78
C PRO A 50 17.42 -26.12 -3.13
N VAL A 51 16.96 -24.87 -3.16
CA VAL A 51 16.95 -24.00 -4.33
C VAL A 51 17.76 -22.74 -4.07
N LEU A 52 18.11 -22.02 -5.15
CA LEU A 52 18.80 -20.74 -5.05
C LEU A 52 17.95 -19.74 -4.24
N PRO A 53 18.55 -18.90 -3.37
CA PRO A 53 17.84 -17.90 -2.58
C PRO A 53 16.93 -16.99 -3.42
N VAL A 54 17.37 -16.61 -4.62
CA VAL A 54 16.59 -15.81 -5.56
C VAL A 54 15.25 -16.46 -5.93
N LYS A 55 15.20 -17.80 -6.03
CA LYS A 55 13.94 -18.51 -6.31
C LYS A 55 12.99 -18.48 -5.11
N VAL A 56 13.54 -18.52 -3.88
CA VAL A 56 12.74 -18.38 -2.65
C VAL A 56 12.17 -16.97 -2.56
N GLU A 57 12.98 -15.95 -2.82
CA GLU A 57 12.54 -14.54 -2.83
C GLU A 57 11.44 -14.30 -3.89
N HIS A 58 11.59 -14.84 -5.10
CA HIS A 58 10.54 -14.75 -6.12
C HIS A 58 9.25 -15.43 -5.66
N GLN A 59 9.33 -16.59 -5.03
CA GLN A 59 8.17 -17.30 -4.52
C GLN A 59 7.51 -16.56 -3.34
N ALA A 60 8.31 -15.97 -2.45
CA ALA A 60 7.84 -15.14 -1.35
C ALA A 60 7.08 -13.92 -1.86
N LEU A 61 7.62 -13.22 -2.87
CA LEU A 61 6.94 -12.09 -3.51
C LEU A 61 5.58 -12.51 -4.10
N ILE A 62 5.51 -13.67 -4.77
CA ILE A 62 4.25 -14.18 -5.34
C ILE A 62 3.24 -14.47 -4.23
N ILE A 63 3.69 -15.03 -3.10
CA ILE A 63 2.83 -15.32 -1.94
C ILE A 63 2.32 -14.03 -1.30
N GLU A 64 3.17 -13.02 -1.09
CA GLU A 64 2.77 -11.71 -0.56
C GLU A 64 1.70 -11.07 -1.46
N GLN A 65 1.97 -11.04 -2.77
CA GLN A 65 1.02 -10.51 -3.76
C GLN A 65 -0.28 -11.28 -3.76
N GLN A 66 -0.24 -12.60 -3.66
CA GLN A 66 -1.44 -13.43 -3.60
C GLN A 66 -2.27 -13.14 -2.34
N LEU A 67 -1.63 -13.06 -1.17
CA LEU A 67 -2.29 -12.72 0.10
C LEU A 67 -3.02 -11.39 0.00
N GLU A 68 -2.36 -10.36 -0.53
CA GLU A 68 -2.96 -9.02 -0.66
C GLU A 68 -4.08 -8.98 -1.68
N ARG A 69 -3.79 -9.43 -2.90
CA ARG A 69 -4.70 -9.29 -4.03
C ARG A 69 -5.96 -10.09 -3.86
N GLU A 70 -5.84 -11.36 -3.47
CA GLU A 70 -7.02 -12.18 -3.32
C GLU A 70 -7.87 -11.72 -2.14
N THR A 71 -7.26 -11.28 -1.04
CA THR A 71 -8.01 -10.74 0.10
C THR A 71 -8.74 -9.46 -0.25
N ARG A 72 -8.08 -8.49 -0.89
CA ARG A 72 -8.72 -7.25 -1.34
C ARG A 72 -9.83 -7.52 -2.35
N LYS A 73 -9.63 -8.47 -3.28
CA LYS A 73 -10.67 -8.91 -4.23
C LYS A 73 -11.92 -9.41 -3.50
N TYR A 74 -11.77 -10.27 -2.49
CA TYR A 74 -12.93 -10.80 -1.75
C TYR A 74 -13.57 -9.75 -0.84
N GLN A 75 -12.79 -8.86 -0.24
CA GLN A 75 -13.30 -7.71 0.51
C GLN A 75 -14.18 -6.82 -0.37
N GLN A 76 -13.70 -6.48 -1.58
CA GLN A 76 -14.45 -5.67 -2.54
C GLN A 76 -15.71 -6.37 -3.06
N GLN A 77 -15.65 -7.69 -3.30
CA GLN A 77 -16.80 -8.46 -3.76
C GLN A 77 -17.87 -8.67 -2.69
N GLY A 78 -17.50 -8.60 -1.39
CA GLY A 78 -18.41 -8.87 -0.27
C GLY A 78 -18.94 -10.31 -0.21
N GLY A 79 -18.31 -11.23 -0.96
CA GLY A 79 -18.75 -12.60 -1.12
C GLY A 79 -17.89 -13.35 -2.14
N PHE A 80 -18.21 -14.62 -2.41
CA PHE A 80 -17.51 -15.45 -3.40
C PHE A 80 -18.49 -16.13 -4.37
N PHE A 81 -18.09 -16.26 -5.63
CA PHE A 81 -18.84 -16.97 -6.65
C PHE A 81 -18.48 -18.47 -6.68
N PRO A 82 -19.38 -19.37 -7.15
CA PRO A 82 -19.12 -20.81 -7.21
C PRO A 82 -17.81 -21.21 -7.88
N ASN A 83 -17.40 -20.52 -8.94
CA ASN A 83 -16.17 -20.80 -9.66
C ASN A 83 -14.88 -20.42 -8.90
N GLN A 84 -14.99 -19.62 -7.83
CA GLN A 84 -13.88 -19.16 -7.00
C GLN A 84 -13.67 -20.01 -5.73
N GLN A 85 -14.42 -21.11 -5.56
CA GLN A 85 -14.41 -21.88 -4.31
C GLN A 85 -13.03 -22.49 -3.98
N SER A 86 -12.33 -23.02 -4.98
CA SER A 86 -10.98 -23.58 -4.81
C SER A 86 -9.95 -22.51 -4.47
N GLU A 87 -10.06 -21.35 -5.12
CA GLU A 87 -9.22 -20.17 -4.90
C GLU A 87 -9.38 -19.63 -3.48
N LEU A 88 -10.61 -19.41 -3.01
CA LEU A 88 -10.89 -19.00 -1.64
C LEU A 88 -10.34 -20.00 -0.62
N HIS A 89 -10.48 -21.31 -0.89
CA HIS A 89 -9.92 -22.34 -0.02
C HIS A 89 -8.39 -22.29 0.04
N ASN A 90 -7.74 -22.08 -1.10
CA ASN A 90 -6.29 -21.93 -1.17
C ASN A 90 -5.81 -20.69 -0.40
N LEU A 91 -6.52 -19.57 -0.50
CA LEU A 91 -6.22 -18.36 0.27
C LEU A 91 -6.37 -18.60 1.77
N ILE A 92 -7.47 -19.20 2.22
CA ILE A 92 -7.69 -19.54 3.64
C ILE A 92 -6.59 -20.47 4.17
N ARG A 93 -6.13 -21.42 3.34
CA ARG A 93 -5.00 -22.30 3.67
C ARG A 93 -3.71 -21.51 3.79
N LEU A 94 -3.46 -20.56 2.90
CA LEU A 94 -2.28 -19.69 2.95
C LEU A 94 -2.23 -18.85 4.23
N TYR A 95 -3.37 -18.25 4.63
CA TYR A 95 -3.51 -17.57 5.92
C TYR A 95 -3.30 -18.51 7.12
N THR A 96 -3.73 -19.77 7.00
CA THR A 96 -3.53 -20.77 8.04
C THR A 96 -2.05 -21.11 8.20
N ASN A 97 -1.33 -21.27 7.09
CA ASN A 97 0.13 -21.49 7.12
C ASN A 97 0.84 -20.28 7.72
N LEU A 98 0.46 -19.05 7.32
CA LEU A 98 1.00 -17.81 7.88
C LEU A 98 0.85 -17.74 9.40
N LEU A 99 -0.34 -18.04 9.92
CA LEU A 99 -0.59 -18.10 11.36
C LEU A 99 0.28 -19.15 12.04
N GLN A 100 0.40 -20.35 11.47
CA GLN A 100 1.21 -21.42 12.03
C GLN A 100 2.69 -21.02 12.11
N THR A 101 3.24 -20.45 11.05
CA THR A 101 4.63 -20.00 10.99
C THR A 101 4.91 -18.90 12.03
N ILE A 102 4.05 -17.89 12.13
CA ILE A 102 4.20 -16.81 13.12
C ILE A 102 4.08 -17.35 14.56
N SER A 103 3.15 -18.28 14.79
CA SER A 103 2.91 -18.88 16.11
C SER A 103 4.01 -19.84 16.59
N GLN A 104 4.90 -20.28 15.69
CA GLN A 104 6.04 -21.15 16.04
C GLN A 104 7.25 -20.39 16.58
N ARG A 105 7.21 -19.05 16.63
CA ARG A 105 8.27 -18.23 17.20
C ARG A 105 8.51 -18.58 18.68
N LYS A 106 9.78 -18.59 19.09
CA LYS A 106 10.18 -18.95 20.46
C LYS A 106 9.72 -17.94 21.51
N ILE A 107 9.59 -16.68 21.12
CA ILE A 107 9.14 -15.57 21.96
C ILE A 107 7.91 -15.01 21.27
N ILE A 108 6.82 -14.91 22.02
CA ILE A 108 5.57 -14.26 21.61
C ILE A 108 5.39 -13.11 22.58
N ASP A 109 5.62 -11.89 22.11
CA ASP A 109 5.33 -10.65 22.83
C ASP A 109 4.01 -10.06 22.34
N GLN A 110 3.61 -8.93 22.91
CA GLN A 110 2.35 -8.26 22.60
C GLN A 110 2.21 -7.92 21.10
N GLU A 111 3.32 -7.56 20.44
CA GLU A 111 3.34 -7.22 19.02
C GLU A 111 3.02 -8.46 18.16
N ILE A 112 3.63 -9.60 18.49
CA ILE A 112 3.34 -10.88 17.82
C ILE A 112 1.89 -11.34 18.09
N GLU A 113 1.37 -11.13 19.30
CA GLU A 113 -0.05 -11.44 19.60
C GLU A 113 -1.01 -10.61 18.74
N ASP A 114 -0.75 -9.31 18.59
CA ASP A 114 -1.56 -8.40 17.77
C ASP A 114 -1.52 -8.82 16.28
N ILE A 115 -0.37 -9.28 15.79
CA ILE A 115 -0.22 -9.84 14.44
C ILE A 115 -1.04 -11.12 14.28
N ILE A 116 -0.91 -12.06 15.21
CA ILE A 116 -1.65 -13.33 15.19
C ILE A 116 -3.16 -13.03 15.18
N TYR A 117 -3.61 -12.07 15.97
CA TYR A 117 -4.99 -11.63 15.99
C TYR A 117 -5.43 -11.07 14.63
N ALA A 118 -4.70 -10.12 14.06
CA ALA A 118 -5.04 -9.46 12.79
C ALA A 118 -5.15 -10.46 11.62
N VAL A 119 -4.16 -11.35 11.50
CA VAL A 119 -4.12 -12.40 10.48
C VAL A 119 -5.28 -13.38 10.66
N ASN A 120 -5.62 -13.73 11.92
CA ASN A 120 -6.74 -14.62 12.20
C ASN A 120 -8.10 -13.97 11.89
N GLN A 121 -8.30 -12.69 12.21
CA GLN A 121 -9.53 -11.98 11.87
C GLN A 121 -9.80 -11.95 10.36
N THR A 122 -8.75 -11.80 9.55
CA THR A 122 -8.87 -11.86 8.09
C THR A 122 -9.24 -13.24 7.60
N ARG A 123 -8.59 -14.27 8.15
CA ARG A 123 -8.92 -15.67 7.84
C ARG A 123 -10.37 -16.00 8.16
N GLU A 124 -10.87 -15.57 9.32
CA GLU A 124 -12.27 -15.78 9.72
C GLU A 124 -13.23 -14.97 8.83
N SER A 125 -12.87 -13.73 8.46
CA SER A 125 -13.65 -12.93 7.51
C SER A 125 -13.79 -13.62 6.16
N LEU A 126 -12.71 -14.22 5.64
CA LEU A 126 -12.72 -15.02 4.41
C LEU A 126 -13.61 -16.27 4.52
N ARG A 127 -13.59 -16.96 5.67
CA ARG A 127 -14.44 -18.14 5.94
C ARG A 127 -15.93 -17.81 5.97
N ASN A 128 -16.27 -16.61 6.43
CA ASN A 128 -17.64 -16.16 6.62
C ASN A 128 -18.22 -15.42 5.40
N LEU A 129 -17.50 -15.37 4.27
CA LEU A 129 -17.99 -14.78 3.04
C LEU A 129 -19.26 -15.48 2.54
N LYS A 130 -20.23 -14.68 2.10
CA LYS A 130 -21.48 -15.19 1.54
C LYS A 130 -21.22 -15.72 0.12
N LYS A 131 -21.90 -16.82 -0.22
CA LYS A 131 -21.89 -17.35 -1.59
C LYS A 131 -22.81 -16.49 -2.48
N LEU A 132 -22.26 -15.97 -3.57
CA LEU A 132 -22.94 -15.17 -4.57
C LEU A 132 -23.43 -16.06 -5.73
N ALA A 133 -24.36 -15.54 -6.53
CA ALA A 133 -24.85 -16.21 -7.74
C ALA A 133 -24.08 -15.75 -8.99
N GLY A 134 -23.81 -16.66 -9.93
CA GLY A 134 -23.15 -16.34 -11.20
C GLY A 134 -21.67 -16.73 -11.25
N THR A 135 -20.88 -16.03 -12.06
CA THR A 135 -19.45 -16.29 -12.26
C THR A 135 -18.65 -15.03 -11.94
N GLY A 136 -17.66 -15.16 -11.05
CA GLY A 136 -16.79 -14.07 -10.65
C GLY A 136 -15.42 -14.11 -11.35
N PRO A 137 -14.65 -13.01 -11.30
CA PRO A 137 -13.29 -12.99 -11.82
C PRO A 137 -12.37 -13.85 -10.93
N LEU A 138 -11.58 -14.72 -11.54
CA LEU A 138 -10.53 -15.49 -10.86
C LEU A 138 -9.28 -14.62 -10.63
N TYR A 139 -8.52 -14.95 -9.60
CA TYR A 139 -7.17 -14.44 -9.38
C TYR A 139 -6.30 -14.73 -10.60
N GLN A 140 -5.64 -13.69 -11.09
CA GLN A 140 -4.69 -13.77 -12.18
C GLN A 140 -3.41 -13.12 -11.71
N ASN A 141 -2.36 -13.93 -11.51
CA ASN A 141 -1.06 -13.46 -11.06
C ASN A 141 -0.47 -12.38 -12.00
N THR A 142 -0.93 -12.36 -13.25
CA THR A 142 -0.49 -11.40 -14.27
C THR A 142 -1.41 -10.19 -14.45
N LYS A 143 -2.52 -10.07 -13.69
CA LYS A 143 -3.38 -8.87 -13.75
C LYS A 143 -3.28 -8.08 -12.46
N ASP A 144 -2.44 -7.05 -12.48
CA ASP A 144 -2.44 -5.99 -11.48
C ASP A 144 -3.73 -5.16 -11.67
N LYS A 145 -4.78 -5.41 -10.89
CA LYS A 145 -5.96 -4.54 -10.79
C LYS A 145 -6.30 -4.25 -9.33
N GLU A 146 -5.32 -3.76 -8.57
CA GLU A 146 -5.52 -3.35 -7.18
C GLU A 146 -6.08 -1.91 -7.09
N LEU A 147 -5.90 -1.12 -8.17
CA LEU A 147 -6.59 0.16 -8.36
C LEU A 147 -7.94 -0.06 -9.03
N ILE A 148 -8.98 0.54 -8.45
CA ILE A 148 -10.33 0.49 -9.01
C ILE A 148 -10.34 1.36 -10.29
N PRO A 149 -10.68 0.80 -11.47
CA PRO A 149 -10.63 1.56 -12.71
C PRO A 149 -11.51 2.81 -12.65
N GLY A 150 -10.95 3.93 -13.11
CA GLY A 150 -11.60 5.22 -13.18
C GLY A 150 -11.68 6.01 -11.89
N THR A 151 -11.17 5.50 -10.77
CA THR A 151 -11.09 6.26 -9.51
C THR A 151 -9.86 7.16 -9.48
N PHE A 152 -9.76 8.02 -8.47
CA PHE A 152 -8.70 9.02 -8.35
C PHE A 152 -7.29 8.42 -8.51
N TYR A 153 -6.99 7.36 -7.76
CA TYR A 153 -5.69 6.70 -7.85
C TYR A 153 -5.44 6.05 -9.22
N ASP A 154 -6.45 5.50 -9.88
CA ASP A 154 -6.30 4.95 -11.25
C ASP A 154 -6.00 6.07 -12.26
N VAL A 155 -6.71 7.20 -12.19
CA VAL A 155 -6.50 8.35 -13.09
C VAL A 155 -5.09 8.92 -12.94
N ILE A 156 -4.64 9.12 -11.70
CA ILE A 156 -3.28 9.59 -11.42
C ILE A 156 -2.26 8.59 -11.94
N THR A 157 -2.41 7.31 -11.57
CA THR A 157 -1.42 6.28 -11.92
C THR A 157 -1.27 6.17 -13.44
N ARG A 158 -2.37 6.20 -14.20
CA ARG A 158 -2.32 6.20 -15.67
C ARG A 158 -1.52 7.35 -16.25
N GLN A 159 -1.60 8.54 -15.66
CA GLN A 159 -0.82 9.68 -16.10
C GLN A 159 0.67 9.52 -15.74
N LEU A 160 0.98 9.05 -14.53
CA LEU A 160 2.36 8.86 -14.05
C LEU A 160 3.10 7.75 -14.80
N ILE A 161 2.42 6.67 -15.18
CA ILE A 161 3.06 5.53 -15.85
C ILE A 161 3.22 5.74 -17.36
N ARG A 162 2.65 6.81 -17.92
CA ARG A 162 2.60 7.03 -19.38
C ARG A 162 3.97 6.91 -20.08
N PRO A 163 5.07 7.50 -19.57
CA PRO A 163 6.40 7.32 -20.21
C PRO A 163 6.98 5.91 -20.03
N TYR A 164 6.36 5.09 -19.19
CA TYR A 164 6.80 3.73 -18.86
C TYR A 164 5.95 2.63 -19.53
N LEU A 165 4.98 3.00 -20.38
CA LEU A 165 4.19 2.07 -21.17
C LEU A 165 4.99 1.55 -22.36
N ILE A 166 4.86 0.25 -22.65
CA ILE A 166 5.48 -0.38 -23.82
C ILE A 166 4.70 0.03 -25.08
N ASP A 167 3.38 -0.11 -25.05
CA ASP A 167 2.43 0.52 -25.96
C ASP A 167 1.78 1.73 -25.27
N PRO A 168 2.10 2.97 -25.72
CA PRO A 168 1.54 4.20 -25.14
C PRO A 168 0.01 4.33 -25.24
N GLN A 169 -0.64 3.56 -26.11
CA GLN A 169 -2.11 3.52 -26.24
C GLN A 169 -2.72 2.29 -25.54
N GLY A 170 -1.88 1.38 -25.05
CA GLY A 170 -2.30 0.18 -24.36
C GLY A 170 -2.79 0.46 -22.93
N GLN A 171 -3.41 -0.55 -22.33
CA GLN A 171 -3.92 -0.46 -20.96
C GLN A 171 -2.78 -0.54 -19.94
N MET A 172 -3.03 -0.03 -18.72
CA MET A 172 -2.21 -0.30 -17.55
C MET A 172 -2.37 -1.77 -17.14
N VAL A 173 -1.56 -2.64 -17.74
CA VAL A 173 -1.48 -4.07 -17.41
C VAL A 173 -0.01 -4.45 -17.27
N PRO A 174 0.35 -5.45 -16.46
CA PRO A 174 1.75 -5.83 -16.22
C PRO A 174 2.54 -6.13 -17.49
N GLU A 175 1.88 -6.68 -18.51
CA GLU A 175 2.50 -6.99 -19.80
C GLU A 175 2.81 -5.74 -20.64
N ASN A 176 2.19 -4.59 -20.33
CA ASN A 176 2.33 -3.34 -21.08
C ASN A 176 3.06 -2.24 -20.29
N VAL A 177 3.61 -2.55 -19.12
CA VAL A 177 4.31 -1.58 -18.26
C VAL A 177 5.74 -2.06 -18.03
N THR A 178 6.72 -1.19 -18.23
CA THR A 178 8.12 -1.50 -17.92
C THR A 178 8.32 -1.75 -16.42
N HIS A 179 9.48 -2.31 -16.04
CA HIS A 179 9.79 -2.56 -14.63
C HIS A 179 9.66 -1.30 -13.75
N ASN A 180 10.19 -0.16 -14.22
CA ASN A 180 10.13 1.11 -13.49
C ASN A 180 8.70 1.63 -13.37
N GLY A 181 7.91 1.55 -14.44
CA GLY A 181 6.49 1.89 -14.38
C GLY A 181 5.72 1.00 -13.39
N ARG A 182 6.07 -0.28 -13.30
CA ARG A 182 5.45 -1.21 -12.36
C ARG A 182 5.71 -0.82 -10.91
N GLN A 183 6.90 -0.29 -10.60
CA GLN A 183 7.18 0.23 -9.26
C GLN A 183 6.27 1.42 -8.91
N ILE A 184 5.99 2.30 -9.87
CA ILE A 184 5.04 3.41 -9.68
C ILE A 184 3.62 2.89 -9.44
N VAL A 185 3.18 1.88 -10.21
CA VAL A 185 1.87 1.24 -10.01
C VAL A 185 1.76 0.69 -8.58
N ILE A 186 2.75 -0.10 -8.14
CA ILE A 186 2.80 -0.68 -6.78
C ILE A 186 2.83 0.42 -5.71
N GLN A 187 3.59 1.49 -5.94
CA GLN A 187 3.67 2.64 -5.04
C GLN A 187 2.31 3.31 -4.87
N MET A 188 1.60 3.60 -5.97
CA MET A 188 0.27 4.20 -5.91
C MET A 188 -0.75 3.29 -5.24
N ILE A 189 -0.68 1.97 -5.49
CA ILE A 189 -1.50 0.96 -4.81
C ILE A 189 -1.21 0.98 -3.30
N THR A 190 0.05 1.06 -2.91
CA THR A 190 0.43 1.14 -1.50
C THR A 190 -0.16 2.39 -0.85
N TYR A 191 -0.08 3.55 -1.51
CA TYR A 191 -0.61 4.80 -0.95
C TYR A 191 -2.13 4.84 -0.91
N CYS A 192 -2.79 4.22 -1.88
CA CYS A 192 -4.23 4.03 -1.94
C CYS A 192 -4.80 3.44 -0.64
N TYR A 193 -4.08 2.49 -0.04
CA TYR A 193 -4.53 1.75 1.13
C TYR A 193 -3.72 2.05 2.40
N ARG A 194 -2.83 3.05 2.38
CA ARG A 194 -1.98 3.39 3.54
C ARG A 194 -2.75 4.29 4.51
N ASP A 195 -2.75 3.93 5.79
CA ASP A 195 -3.07 4.85 6.88
C ASP A 195 -1.88 5.78 7.12
N TRP A 196 -1.97 7.01 6.59
CA TRP A 196 -0.91 8.00 6.69
C TRP A 196 -0.73 8.55 8.12
N ASP A 197 -1.77 8.57 8.94
CA ASP A 197 -1.69 9.05 10.33
C ASP A 197 -0.91 8.07 11.20
N SER A 198 -1.19 6.78 11.04
CA SER A 198 -0.42 5.72 11.69
C SER A 198 1.04 5.76 11.20
N TYR A 199 1.24 5.85 9.88
CA TYR A 199 2.56 5.91 9.26
C TYR A 199 3.46 7.02 9.84
N LEU A 200 2.92 8.22 10.02
CA LEU A 200 3.65 9.35 10.58
C LEU A 200 3.89 9.19 12.08
N THR A 201 2.93 8.64 12.82
CA THR A 201 3.09 8.34 14.26
C THR A 201 4.28 7.42 14.50
N HIS A 202 4.46 6.40 13.68
CA HIS A 202 5.61 5.49 13.80
C HIS A 202 6.96 6.18 13.53
N GLN A 203 7.01 7.16 12.63
CA GLN A 203 8.22 7.96 12.44
C GLN A 203 8.59 8.70 13.73
N TYR A 204 7.61 9.31 14.38
CA TYR A 204 7.82 10.03 15.64
C TYR A 204 8.33 9.10 16.75
N ASP A 205 7.75 7.90 16.87
CA ASP A 205 8.16 6.91 17.86
C ASP A 205 9.59 6.40 17.61
N GLU A 206 9.94 6.12 16.35
CA GLU A 206 11.30 5.68 15.99
C GLU A 206 12.34 6.77 16.31
N GLN A 207 12.04 8.03 15.96
CA GLN A 207 12.89 9.16 16.32
C GLN A 207 12.97 9.37 17.84
N TYR A 208 11.88 9.18 18.56
CA TYR A 208 11.85 9.26 20.01
C TYR A 208 12.73 8.18 20.65
N ASN A 209 12.73 6.96 20.11
CA ASN A 209 13.59 5.88 20.57
C ASN A 209 15.07 6.19 20.34
N ILE A 210 15.43 6.70 19.14
CA ILE A 210 16.80 7.14 18.83
C ILE A 210 17.24 8.27 19.78
N LYS A 211 16.36 9.23 20.08
CA LYS A 211 16.60 10.33 21.03
C LYS A 211 16.90 9.86 22.46
N ASN A 212 16.38 8.70 22.86
CA ASN A 212 16.57 8.15 24.20
C ASN A 212 17.64 7.05 24.27
N GLU A 213 18.26 6.71 23.14
CA GLU A 213 19.31 5.70 23.09
C GLU A 213 20.59 6.22 23.75
N ARG A 214 21.10 5.45 24.72
CA ARG A 214 22.30 5.81 25.49
C ARG A 214 23.56 5.29 24.81
N GLY A 215 24.64 6.08 24.92
CA GLY A 215 25.98 5.66 24.47
C GLY A 215 26.27 5.92 22.99
N LEU A 216 25.40 6.63 22.27
CA LEU A 216 25.67 7.08 20.91
C LEU A 216 26.66 8.26 20.92
N THR A 217 27.63 8.22 20.01
CA THR A 217 28.37 9.43 19.63
C THR A 217 27.46 10.40 18.88
N SER A 218 27.81 11.69 18.83
CA SER A 218 27.04 12.70 18.08
C SER A 218 26.88 12.32 16.60
N SER A 219 27.93 11.75 15.98
CA SER A 219 27.85 11.27 14.59
C SER A 219 26.85 10.13 14.43
N GLU A 220 26.95 9.09 15.27
CA GLU A 220 26.04 7.94 15.20
C GLU A 220 24.59 8.34 15.47
N TYR A 221 24.39 9.30 16.37
CA TYR A 221 23.08 9.88 16.66
C TYR A 221 22.45 10.53 15.41
N TYR A 222 23.20 11.39 14.72
CA TYR A 222 22.72 12.03 13.50
C TYR A 222 22.57 11.04 12.34
N ASP A 223 23.43 10.04 12.23
CA ASP A 223 23.31 8.97 11.22
C ASP A 223 22.02 8.17 11.39
N LYS A 224 21.69 7.81 12.64
CA LYS A 224 20.44 7.10 12.96
C LYS A 224 19.20 7.95 12.68
N LEU A 225 19.23 9.23 13.06
CA LEU A 225 18.13 10.14 12.78
C LEU A 225 17.95 10.41 11.28
N GLU A 226 19.04 10.57 10.51
CA GLU A 226 18.98 10.69 9.05
C GLU A 226 18.37 9.43 8.42
N ALA A 227 18.82 8.25 8.83
CA ALA A 227 18.29 6.99 8.33
C ALA A 227 16.79 6.84 8.63
N SER A 228 16.36 7.25 9.83
CA SER A 228 14.94 7.28 10.20
C SER A 228 14.15 8.27 9.32
N GLU A 229 14.61 9.51 9.12
CA GLU A 229 13.90 10.45 8.24
C GLU A 229 13.87 9.99 6.78
N LEU A 230 14.97 9.46 6.25
CA LEU A 230 15.02 8.92 4.89
C LEU A 230 14.08 7.71 4.69
N LYS A 231 13.94 6.85 5.70
CA LYS A 231 13.04 5.70 5.69
C LYS A 231 11.56 6.10 5.57
N TYR A 232 11.19 7.30 6.00
CA TYR A 232 9.82 7.81 5.98
C TYR A 232 9.62 8.96 4.98
N ALA A 233 10.66 9.36 4.24
CA ALA A 233 10.63 10.52 3.35
C ALA A 233 9.52 10.46 2.29
N ASP A 234 9.04 9.27 1.95
CA ASP A 234 7.92 9.05 1.04
C ASP A 234 6.58 9.57 1.58
N HIS A 235 6.50 10.03 2.83
CA HIS A 235 5.37 10.82 3.33
C HIS A 235 5.15 12.11 2.54
N ALA A 236 6.17 12.61 1.82
CA ALA A 236 6.00 13.73 0.89
C ALA A 236 4.90 13.45 -0.17
N TYR A 237 4.67 12.18 -0.53
CA TYR A 237 3.58 11.82 -1.42
C TYR A 237 2.19 12.01 -0.80
N ALA A 238 2.05 11.92 0.52
CA ALA A 238 0.77 12.14 1.18
C ALA A 238 0.25 13.57 0.93
N GLU A 239 1.14 14.56 1.06
CA GLU A 239 0.85 15.97 0.78
C GLU A 239 0.50 16.17 -0.70
N VAL A 240 1.33 15.64 -1.61
CA VAL A 240 1.10 15.73 -3.07
C VAL A 240 -0.25 15.12 -3.47
N ILE A 241 -0.59 13.97 -2.91
CA ILE A 241 -1.86 13.28 -3.16
C ILE A 241 -3.03 14.10 -2.61
N ALA A 242 -2.92 14.63 -1.39
CA ALA A 242 -3.96 15.45 -0.77
C ALA A 242 -4.19 16.75 -1.56
N ASP A 243 -3.14 17.45 -1.97
CA ASP A 243 -3.23 18.68 -2.76
C ASP A 243 -3.84 18.42 -4.15
N THR A 244 -3.44 17.32 -4.78
CA THR A 244 -4.01 16.87 -6.06
C THR A 244 -5.50 16.57 -5.91
N PHE A 245 -5.89 15.87 -4.84
CA PHE A 245 -7.28 15.53 -4.56
C PHE A 245 -8.14 16.76 -4.31
N ASN A 246 -7.66 17.68 -3.46
CA ASN A 246 -8.35 18.93 -3.15
C ASN A 246 -8.58 19.79 -4.39
N GLU A 247 -7.66 19.78 -5.35
CA GLU A 247 -7.85 20.49 -6.62
C GLU A 247 -8.78 19.76 -7.58
N PHE A 248 -8.73 18.43 -7.64
CA PHE A 248 -9.71 17.64 -8.39
C PHE A 248 -11.12 17.91 -7.85
N GLU A 249 -11.30 17.95 -6.53
CA GLU A 249 -12.58 18.24 -5.89
C GLU A 249 -13.10 19.62 -6.30
N LYS A 250 -12.25 20.65 -6.25
CA LYS A 250 -12.59 22.02 -6.68
C LYS A 250 -12.99 22.11 -8.16
N ILE A 251 -12.45 21.24 -9.01
CA ILE A 251 -12.76 21.23 -10.45
C ILE A 251 -14.01 20.41 -10.73
N LEU A 252 -14.20 19.27 -10.04
CA LEU A 252 -15.23 18.28 -10.36
C LEU A 252 -16.55 18.53 -9.63
N VAL A 253 -16.52 18.89 -8.35
CA VAL A 253 -17.72 18.97 -7.49
C VAL A 253 -18.67 20.13 -7.85
N PRO A 254 -18.20 21.31 -8.32
CA PRO A 254 -19.13 22.38 -8.66
C PRO A 254 -20.01 22.07 -9.87
N ASP A 255 -19.46 21.37 -10.87
CA ASP A 255 -20.05 21.33 -12.22
C ASP A 255 -20.28 19.91 -12.77
N TYR A 256 -19.64 18.87 -12.21
CA TYR A 256 -19.59 17.54 -12.84
C TYR A 256 -20.01 16.37 -11.93
N CYS A 257 -19.92 16.49 -10.61
CA CYS A 257 -20.42 15.50 -9.66
C CYS A 257 -20.84 16.14 -8.33
N ASN A 258 -21.74 15.52 -7.56
CA ASN A 258 -22.19 16.11 -6.28
C ASN A 258 -21.14 16.01 -5.16
N THR A 259 -20.33 14.95 -5.20
CA THR A 259 -19.26 14.66 -4.25
C THR A 259 -18.13 13.97 -5.01
N LEU A 260 -16.90 14.13 -4.51
CA LEU A 260 -15.75 13.38 -5.00
C LEU A 260 -15.25 12.48 -3.86
N ASP A 261 -15.39 11.18 -4.05
CA ASP A 261 -14.85 10.15 -3.16
C ASP A 261 -13.61 9.51 -3.80
N ILE A 262 -12.47 9.56 -3.09
CA ILE A 262 -11.16 9.16 -3.61
C ILE A 262 -11.10 7.71 -4.12
N MET A 263 -11.84 6.80 -3.50
CA MET A 263 -11.81 5.36 -3.81
C MET A 263 -12.97 4.86 -4.66
N SER A 264 -14.03 5.64 -4.86
CA SER A 264 -15.28 5.12 -5.44
C SER A 264 -15.84 5.94 -6.58
N THR A 265 -15.48 7.23 -6.67
CA THR A 265 -16.00 8.08 -7.74
C THR A 265 -15.36 7.71 -9.08
N ASN A 266 -16.18 7.36 -10.07
CA ASN A 266 -15.72 7.04 -11.41
C ASN A 266 -15.48 8.32 -12.23
N ILE A 267 -14.30 8.91 -12.05
CA ILE A 267 -13.82 10.10 -12.75
C ILE A 267 -13.68 9.82 -14.25
N GLU A 268 -13.27 8.61 -14.65
CA GLU A 268 -13.10 8.27 -16.08
C GLU A 268 -14.41 8.42 -16.86
N GLN A 269 -15.55 8.03 -16.26
CA GLN A 269 -16.86 8.25 -16.87
C GLN A 269 -17.15 9.74 -17.13
N ILE A 270 -16.75 10.62 -16.19
CA ILE A 270 -16.87 12.07 -16.33
C ILE A 270 -15.96 12.56 -17.47
N LEU A 271 -14.72 12.07 -17.53
CA LEU A 271 -13.75 12.44 -18.56
C LEU A 271 -14.16 11.99 -19.96
N MET A 272 -14.86 10.86 -20.10
CA MET A 272 -15.43 10.43 -21.38
C MET A 272 -16.51 11.39 -21.87
N ASN A 273 -17.35 11.90 -20.97
CA ASN A 273 -18.41 12.87 -21.31
C ASN A 273 -17.85 14.28 -21.53
N HIS A 274 -16.74 14.63 -20.87
CA HIS A 274 -16.11 15.95 -20.93
C HIS A 274 -14.59 15.86 -21.22
N PRO A 275 -14.17 15.54 -22.47
CA PRO A 275 -12.76 15.25 -22.77
C PRO A 275 -11.78 16.38 -22.47
N ARG A 276 -12.24 17.64 -22.50
CA ARG A 276 -11.40 18.81 -22.17
C ARG A 276 -10.95 18.82 -20.71
N LEU A 277 -11.73 18.24 -19.79
CA LEU A 277 -11.34 18.12 -18.37
C LEU A 277 -10.08 17.28 -18.19
N ARG A 278 -9.84 16.30 -19.07
CA ARG A 278 -8.63 15.47 -18.99
C ARG A 278 -7.36 16.32 -19.07
N ILE A 279 -7.37 17.37 -19.90
CA ILE A 279 -6.22 18.28 -20.04
C ILE A 279 -5.99 19.03 -18.72
N GLN A 280 -7.07 19.54 -18.12
CA GLN A 280 -7.00 20.30 -16.87
C GLN A 280 -6.55 19.43 -15.69
N LEU A 281 -7.15 18.24 -15.52
CA LEU A 281 -6.76 17.30 -14.47
C LEU A 281 -5.32 16.81 -14.66
N ASN A 282 -4.88 16.59 -15.91
CA ASN A 282 -3.49 16.24 -16.18
C ASN A 282 -2.52 17.36 -15.81
N GLN A 283 -2.88 18.63 -16.01
CA GLN A 283 -2.06 19.77 -15.58
C GLN A 283 -1.92 19.83 -14.06
N VAL A 284 -3.01 19.53 -13.34
CA VAL A 284 -2.98 19.41 -11.87
C VAL A 284 -2.00 18.32 -11.44
N ILE A 285 -2.06 17.12 -12.07
CA ILE A 285 -1.12 16.03 -11.80
C ILE A 285 0.32 16.45 -12.12
N ILE A 286 0.57 17.03 -13.30
CA ILE A 286 1.91 17.47 -13.73
C ILE A 286 2.52 18.42 -12.70
N ARG A 287 1.75 19.37 -12.20
CA ARG A 287 2.22 20.36 -11.23
C ARG A 287 2.57 19.74 -9.89
N HIS A 288 1.65 18.98 -9.29
CA HIS A 288 1.85 18.46 -7.93
C HIS A 288 2.84 17.30 -7.88
N PHE A 289 2.81 16.42 -8.88
CA PHE A 289 3.79 15.34 -9.00
C PHE A 289 5.13 15.79 -9.60
N LYS A 290 5.28 17.09 -9.91
CA LYS A 290 6.49 17.70 -10.45
C LYS A 290 7.03 16.92 -11.66
N LEU A 291 6.14 16.66 -12.63
CA LEU A 291 6.53 15.92 -13.82
C LEU A 291 7.41 16.78 -14.72
N ASP A 292 8.52 16.23 -15.21
CA ASP A 292 9.37 16.89 -16.20
C ASP A 292 8.73 16.85 -17.61
N ASP A 293 9.44 17.40 -18.60
CA ASP A 293 8.98 17.42 -19.99
C ASP A 293 8.83 16.00 -20.60
N HIS A 294 9.48 15.00 -20.02
CA HIS A 294 9.36 13.59 -20.39
C HIS A 294 8.25 12.86 -19.61
N GLY A 295 7.59 13.53 -18.67
CA GLY A 295 6.57 12.94 -17.79
C GLY A 295 7.13 12.15 -16.61
N ILE A 296 8.42 12.30 -16.30
CA ILE A 296 9.11 11.65 -15.17
C ILE A 296 8.84 12.43 -13.89
N MET A 297 8.55 11.71 -12.80
CA MET A 297 8.15 12.26 -11.52
C MET A 297 9.34 12.62 -10.62
N HIS A 298 9.32 13.83 -10.03
CA HIS A 298 10.40 14.38 -9.21
C HIS A 298 9.96 14.82 -7.80
N VAL A 299 8.91 14.19 -7.24
CA VAL A 299 8.39 14.52 -5.90
C VAL A 299 9.47 14.44 -4.81
N MET A 300 10.32 13.41 -4.87
CA MET A 300 11.27 13.05 -3.82
C MET A 300 12.62 13.78 -3.86
N ASP A 301 12.94 14.45 -4.98
CA ASP A 301 14.26 15.03 -5.19
C ASP A 301 14.59 16.09 -4.13
N ILE A 302 13.66 17.01 -3.89
CA ILE A 302 13.81 18.07 -2.88
C ILE A 302 13.76 17.49 -1.45
N PRO A 303 12.74 16.70 -1.05
CA PRO A 303 12.69 16.11 0.29
C PRO A 303 13.95 15.34 0.69
N ILE A 304 14.48 14.49 -0.20
CA ILE A 304 15.70 13.72 0.09
C ILE A 304 16.91 14.65 0.24
N GLN A 305 17.03 15.66 -0.62
CA GLN A 305 18.13 16.60 -0.56
C GLN A 305 18.09 17.44 0.73
N ASP A 306 16.90 17.88 1.16
CA ASP A 306 16.71 18.68 2.37
C ASP A 306 17.07 17.88 3.63
N ILE A 307 16.65 16.60 3.71
CA ILE A 307 17.03 15.70 4.80
C ILE A 307 18.55 15.56 4.86
N LYS A 308 19.20 15.24 3.73
CA LYS A 308 20.67 15.10 3.68
C LYS A 308 21.40 16.38 4.06
N ASN A 309 20.94 17.53 3.57
CA ASN A 309 21.53 18.83 3.88
C ASN A 309 21.41 19.16 5.38
N LYS A 310 20.24 18.91 5.98
CA LYS A 310 19.99 19.10 7.41
C LYS A 310 20.96 18.28 8.27
N TYR A 311 21.12 16.98 7.99
CA TYR A 311 21.99 16.13 8.79
C TYR A 311 23.48 16.37 8.52
N ASN A 312 23.86 16.72 7.29
CA ASN A 312 25.22 17.19 7.00
C ASN A 312 25.56 18.46 7.77
N TYR A 313 24.64 19.43 7.84
CA TYR A 313 24.82 20.61 8.67
C TYR A 313 25.00 20.25 10.14
N TYR A 314 24.22 19.29 10.65
CA TYR A 314 24.37 18.85 12.04
C TYR A 314 25.72 18.21 12.33
N ARG A 315 26.19 17.33 11.44
CA ARG A 315 27.53 16.73 11.57
C ARG A 315 28.66 17.75 11.53
N GLN A 316 28.54 18.78 10.70
CA GLN A 316 29.61 19.79 10.55
C GLN A 316 29.69 20.78 11.72
N ASN A 317 28.58 21.00 12.43
CA ASN A 317 28.49 22.09 13.41
C ASN A 317 28.28 21.61 14.86
N PHE A 318 27.87 20.35 15.06
CA PHE A 318 27.49 19.84 16.38
C PHE A 318 28.00 18.41 16.68
N SER A 319 28.83 17.80 15.82
CA SER A 319 29.44 16.50 16.09
C SER A 319 30.79 16.56 16.79
#